data_AF-A0A348PSX1-F1
#
_entry.id   AF-A0A348PSX1-F1
#
_cell.length_a   1.000
_cell.length_b   1.000
_cell.length_c   1.000
_cell.angle_alpha   90.00
_cell.angle_beta   90.00
_cell.angle_gamma   90.00
#
_symmetry.space_group_name_H-M   'P 1'
#
loop_
_entity.id
_entity.type
_entity.pdbx_description
1 polymer ?
#
loop_
_entity_poly.entity_id
_entity_poly.type
_entity_poly.pdbx_seq_one_letter_code
_entity_poly.pdbx_strand_id
1 'polypeptide(L)'
;MKFAVGDTIELDHLVFSVQDRFLENFITSSEFDENNYFFIINSDYANLLTLTPNYRIDLLNASAKTIRITVTDFNPSKATEIANAIAEEFMIYDAERKVQSAKKILTFINDQLGEVYTRLKDSESSIRDFKKENRLADRQDIAQTYIARLNELETEKSKLEVQVNLLLELKKNIDKENTGVDINQLMPVLAGTEFESKVEQQIIQLQNLVMRRNNQLTSATTENPTIIIYDQQ
;
A
#
# COMPACT_ATOMS: atom_id res chain seq x y z
N MET A 1 -34.66 -27.20 13.72
CA MET A 1 -35.93 -26.58 14.13
C MET A 1 -36.85 -26.59 12.91
N LYS A 2 -38.15 -26.85 13.06
CA LYS A 2 -39.10 -26.85 11.94
C LYS A 2 -39.76 -25.47 11.86
N PHE A 3 -39.98 -24.98 10.65
CA PHE A 3 -40.54 -23.64 10.38
C PHE A 3 -41.58 -23.75 9.26
N ALA A 4 -42.60 -22.90 9.31
CA ALA A 4 -43.61 -22.75 8.27
C ALA A 4 -43.44 -21.43 7.50
N VAL A 5 -43.97 -21.37 6.28
CA VAL A 5 -44.02 -20.13 5.49
C VAL A 5 -44.86 -19.11 6.25
N GLY A 6 -44.31 -17.91 6.45
CA GLY A 6 -44.90 -16.83 7.23
C GLY A 6 -44.30 -16.66 8.63
N ASP A 7 -43.52 -17.63 9.11
CA ASP A 7 -42.86 -17.53 10.42
C ASP A 7 -41.76 -16.45 10.40
N THR A 8 -41.70 -15.67 11.48
CA THR A 8 -40.54 -14.80 11.79
C THR A 8 -39.88 -15.34 13.04
N ILE A 9 -38.59 -15.67 12.93
CA ILE A 9 -37.83 -16.28 14.01
C ILE A 9 -36.75 -15.31 14.46
N GLU A 10 -36.72 -15.05 15.76
CA GLU A 10 -35.72 -14.23 16.43
C GLU A 10 -34.73 -15.14 17.17
N LEU A 11 -33.46 -15.02 16.81
CA LEU A 11 -32.30 -15.58 17.51
C LEU A 11 -31.45 -14.43 18.04
N ASP A 12 -30.60 -14.69 19.02
CA ASP A 12 -29.80 -13.67 19.73
C ASP A 12 -29.06 -12.66 18.83
N HIS A 13 -28.68 -13.07 17.61
CA HIS A 13 -27.97 -12.23 16.63
C HIS A 13 -28.58 -12.24 15.22
N LEU A 14 -29.76 -12.85 15.04
CA LEU A 14 -30.36 -13.01 13.71
C LEU A 14 -31.87 -13.04 13.80
N VAL A 15 -32.53 -12.17 13.03
CA VAL A 15 -33.98 -12.25 12.79
C VAL A 15 -34.18 -12.59 11.32
N PHE A 16 -34.92 -13.65 11.03
CA PHE A 16 -35.27 -14.01 9.66
C PHE A 16 -36.73 -14.38 9.53
N SER A 17 -37.32 -14.08 8.37
CA SER A 17 -38.68 -14.49 8.03
C SER A 17 -38.66 -15.50 6.88
N VAL A 18 -39.50 -16.52 6.99
CA VAL A 18 -39.66 -17.53 5.94
C VAL A 18 -40.74 -17.05 4.99
N GLN A 19 -40.36 -16.63 3.79
CA GLN A 19 -41.29 -16.18 2.76
C GLN A 19 -41.16 -17.06 1.52
N ASP A 20 -42.29 -17.49 0.96
CA ASP A 20 -42.32 -18.15 -0.33
C ASP A 20 -42.42 -17.09 -1.44
N ARG A 21 -41.39 -17.06 -2.29
CA ARG A 21 -41.26 -16.09 -3.38
C ARG A 21 -41.95 -16.58 -4.68
N PHE A 22 -42.46 -17.82 -4.71
CA PHE A 22 -43.04 -18.49 -5.88
C PHE A 22 -44.44 -19.06 -5.61
N LEU A 23 -45.23 -18.38 -4.76
CA LEU A 23 -46.57 -18.80 -4.36
C LEU A 23 -47.48 -19.18 -5.54
N GLU A 24 -47.34 -18.51 -6.70
CA GLU A 24 -48.10 -18.82 -7.92
C GLU A 24 -47.77 -20.20 -8.53
N ASN A 25 -46.50 -20.61 -8.51
CA ASN A 25 -46.05 -21.91 -9.02
C ASN A 25 -46.40 -23.06 -8.06
N PHE A 26 -46.50 -22.76 -6.76
CA PHE A 26 -46.95 -23.70 -5.74
C PHE A 26 -48.45 -24.03 -5.88
N ILE A 27 -49.28 -23.07 -6.29
CA ILE A 27 -50.72 -23.27 -6.49
C ILE A 27 -51.03 -24.07 -7.77
N THR A 28 -50.17 -24.00 -8.79
CA THR A 28 -50.41 -24.64 -10.11
C THR A 28 -49.81 -26.04 -10.27
N SER A 29 -48.94 -26.49 -9.36
CA SER A 29 -48.36 -27.84 -9.41
C SER A 29 -49.28 -28.86 -8.70
N SER A 30 -49.79 -29.84 -9.45
CA SER A 30 -50.72 -30.88 -8.97
C SER A 30 -50.03 -32.06 -8.28
N GLU A 31 -48.73 -31.97 -7.99
CA GLU A 31 -47.95 -32.98 -7.28
C GLU A 31 -47.38 -32.37 -6.00
N PHE A 32 -48.05 -32.66 -4.89
CA PHE A 32 -47.53 -32.37 -3.55
C PHE A 32 -46.45 -33.39 -3.21
N ASP A 33 -45.24 -33.20 -3.73
CA ASP A 33 -44.08 -33.83 -3.11
C ASP A 33 -43.86 -33.19 -1.74
N GLU A 34 -43.74 -34.00 -0.68
CA GLU A 34 -43.31 -33.59 0.66
C GLU A 34 -41.84 -33.15 0.64
N ASN A 35 -41.53 -32.09 -0.10
CA ASN A 35 -40.19 -31.52 -0.17
C ASN A 35 -39.91 -30.77 1.13
N ASN A 36 -39.29 -31.47 2.07
CA ASN A 36 -38.71 -30.85 3.26
C ASN A 36 -37.48 -30.03 2.85
N TYR A 37 -37.60 -28.70 2.92
CA TYR A 37 -36.47 -27.80 2.71
C TYR A 37 -35.70 -27.61 4.02
N PHE A 38 -34.37 -27.64 3.93
CA PHE A 38 -33.48 -27.40 5.06
C PHE A 38 -32.49 -26.31 4.69
N PHE A 39 -32.13 -25.49 5.67
CA PHE A 39 -31.01 -24.55 5.58
C PHE A 39 -30.16 -24.67 6.84
N ILE A 40 -28.90 -24.30 6.71
CA ILE A 40 -27.93 -24.33 7.81
C ILE A 40 -27.46 -22.90 8.00
N ILE A 41 -27.54 -22.41 9.23
CA ILE A 41 -26.90 -21.15 9.62
C ILE A 41 -25.48 -21.50 10.05
N ASN A 42 -24.51 -21.13 9.23
CA ASN A 42 -23.10 -21.34 9.51
C ASN A 42 -22.55 -20.17 10.33
N SER A 43 -21.55 -20.43 11.18
CA SER A 43 -20.76 -19.38 11.81
C SER A 43 -19.86 -18.68 10.79
N ASP A 44 -19.42 -17.45 11.09
CA ASP A 44 -18.50 -16.69 10.24
C ASP A 44 -17.24 -17.48 9.89
N TYR A 45 -16.68 -18.21 10.86
CA TYR A 45 -15.51 -19.06 10.65
C TYR A 45 -15.79 -20.22 9.68
N ALA A 46 -16.95 -20.87 9.79
CA ALA A 46 -17.34 -21.94 8.88
C ALA A 46 -17.61 -21.42 7.46
N ASN A 47 -18.17 -20.22 7.34
CA ASN A 47 -18.33 -19.53 6.07
C ASN A 47 -16.96 -19.18 5.44
N LEU A 48 -16.01 -18.68 6.23
CA LEU A 48 -14.65 -18.42 5.74
C LEU A 48 -13.99 -19.70 5.20
N LEU A 49 -14.03 -20.81 5.95
CA LEU A 49 -13.41 -22.07 5.54
C LEU A 49 -13.97 -22.62 4.22
N THR A 50 -15.27 -22.40 3.98
CA THR A 50 -15.95 -22.84 2.75
C THR A 50 -15.75 -21.87 1.59
N LEU A 51 -15.52 -20.59 1.85
CA LEU A 51 -15.25 -19.56 0.85
C LEU A 51 -13.77 -19.54 0.41
N THR A 52 -12.83 -19.81 1.32
CA THR A 52 -11.37 -19.82 1.06
C THR A 52 -10.91 -20.58 -0.17
N PRO A 53 -11.34 -21.83 -0.40
CA PRO A 53 -10.92 -22.57 -1.60
C PRO A 53 -11.56 -22.07 -2.89
N ASN A 54 -12.66 -21.31 -2.82
CA ASN A 54 -13.48 -20.89 -3.96
C ASN A 54 -13.19 -19.47 -4.45
N TYR A 55 -12.31 -18.74 -3.76
CA TYR A 55 -11.77 -17.47 -4.23
C TYR A 55 -10.30 -17.60 -4.62
N ARG A 56 -9.92 -17.00 -5.74
CA ARG A 56 -8.52 -16.90 -6.18
C ARG A 56 -8.21 -15.48 -6.62
N ILE A 57 -7.07 -14.97 -6.17
CA ILE A 57 -6.55 -13.67 -6.55
C ILE A 57 -5.26 -13.91 -7.33
N ASP A 58 -5.27 -13.59 -8.62
CA ASP A 58 -4.12 -13.73 -9.50
C ASP A 58 -3.61 -12.35 -9.89
N LEU A 59 -2.29 -12.16 -9.85
CA LEU A 59 -1.66 -10.97 -10.37
C LEU A 59 -1.53 -11.12 -11.90
N LEU A 60 -2.42 -10.50 -12.67
CA LEU A 60 -2.39 -10.61 -14.13
C LEU A 60 -1.25 -9.83 -14.75
N ASN A 61 -1.08 -8.60 -14.28
CA ASN A 61 -0.02 -7.74 -14.76
C ASN A 61 0.38 -6.79 -13.64
N ALA A 62 1.53 -7.08 -13.02
CA ALA A 62 2.14 -6.23 -12.03
C ALA A 62 2.41 -4.82 -12.56
N SER A 63 2.73 -4.69 -13.86
CA SER A 63 3.03 -3.42 -14.53
C SER A 63 1.78 -2.59 -14.80
N ALA A 64 0.66 -3.22 -15.15
CA ALA A 64 -0.63 -2.55 -15.34
C ALA A 64 -1.45 -2.43 -14.05
N LYS A 65 -0.86 -2.76 -12.88
CA LYS A 65 -1.54 -2.83 -11.57
C LYS A 65 -2.87 -3.58 -11.64
N THR A 66 -2.92 -4.64 -12.45
CA THR A 66 -4.15 -5.37 -12.72
C THR A 66 -4.14 -6.69 -11.97
N ILE A 67 -5.15 -6.86 -11.13
CA ILE A 67 -5.43 -8.10 -10.42
C ILE A 67 -6.67 -8.76 -11.01
N ARG A 68 -6.70 -10.08 -11.05
CA ARG A 68 -7.90 -10.86 -11.35
C ARG A 68 -8.42 -11.44 -10.06
N ILE A 69 -9.66 -11.09 -9.72
CA ILE A 69 -10.41 -11.70 -8.64
C ILE A 69 -11.35 -12.71 -9.29
N THR A 70 -11.22 -13.97 -8.90
CA THR A 70 -12.11 -15.05 -9.35
C THR A 70 -12.84 -15.62 -8.14
N VAL A 71 -14.18 -15.63 -8.19
CA VAL A 71 -15.04 -16.20 -7.16
C VAL A 71 -15.96 -17.21 -7.82
N THR A 72 -15.97 -18.44 -7.32
CA THR A 72 -16.84 -19.52 -7.83
C THR A 72 -17.88 -19.85 -6.79
N ASP A 73 -19.17 -19.69 -7.11
CA ASP A 73 -20.28 -20.07 -6.25
C ASP A 73 -21.45 -20.57 -7.11
N PHE A 74 -22.33 -21.37 -6.52
CA PHE A 74 -23.56 -21.85 -7.18
C PHE A 74 -24.59 -20.74 -7.35
N ASN A 75 -24.52 -19.68 -6.55
CA ASN A 75 -25.37 -18.50 -6.66
C ASN A 75 -24.61 -17.34 -7.34
N PRO A 76 -25.01 -16.91 -8.55
CA PRO A 76 -24.32 -15.85 -9.28
C PRO A 76 -24.40 -14.49 -8.58
N SER A 77 -25.49 -14.18 -7.87
CA SER A 77 -25.61 -12.94 -7.09
C SER A 77 -24.59 -12.91 -5.95
N LYS A 78 -24.48 -14.02 -5.23
CA LYS A 78 -23.54 -14.17 -4.12
C LYS A 78 -22.08 -14.07 -4.59
N ALA A 79 -21.72 -14.74 -5.69
CA ALA A 79 -20.38 -14.63 -6.26
C ALA A 79 -20.02 -13.19 -6.65
N THR A 80 -20.98 -12.47 -7.24
CA THR A 80 -20.80 -11.07 -7.65
C THR A 80 -20.58 -10.16 -6.45
N GLU A 81 -21.41 -10.29 -5.40
CA GLU A 81 -21.28 -9.49 -4.18
C GLU A 81 -19.93 -9.72 -3.49
N ILE A 82 -19.49 -10.97 -3.38
CA ILE A 82 -18.19 -11.30 -2.78
C ILE A 82 -17.04 -10.70 -3.61
N ALA A 83 -17.07 -10.83 -4.94
CA ALA A 83 -16.03 -10.29 -5.80
C ALA A 83 -15.94 -8.75 -5.70
N ASN A 84 -17.09 -8.08 -5.63
CA ASN A 84 -17.16 -6.63 -5.47
C ASN A 84 -16.63 -6.19 -4.10
N ALA A 85 -17.02 -6.88 -3.02
CA ALA A 85 -16.54 -6.58 -1.67
C ALA A 85 -15.01 -6.71 -1.56
N ILE A 86 -14.43 -7.75 -2.16
CA ILE A 86 -12.97 -7.93 -2.20
C ILE A 86 -12.30 -6.78 -2.97
N ALA A 87 -12.87 -6.38 -4.11
CA ALA A 87 -12.33 -5.29 -4.90
C ALA A 87 -12.35 -3.95 -4.14
N GLU A 88 -13.44 -3.66 -3.45
CA GLU A 88 -13.59 -2.46 -2.62
C GLU A 88 -12.60 -2.44 -1.46
N GLU A 89 -12.50 -3.53 -0.69
CA GLU A 89 -11.53 -3.67 0.40
C GLU A 89 -10.08 -3.55 -0.09
N PHE A 90 -9.76 -4.09 -1.25
CA PHE A 90 -8.42 -3.93 -1.83
C PHE A 90 -8.12 -2.48 -2.19
N MET A 91 -9.10 -1.72 -2.68
CA MET A 91 -8.93 -0.30 -2.97
C MET A 91 -8.70 0.52 -1.68
N ILE A 92 -9.45 0.22 -0.62
CA ILE A 92 -9.28 0.85 0.70
C ILE A 92 -7.89 0.53 1.23
N TYR A 93 -7.50 -0.75 1.24
CA TYR A 93 -6.18 -1.19 1.68
C TYR A 93 -5.04 -0.52 0.91
N ASP A 94 -5.15 -0.39 -0.42
CA ASP A 94 -4.13 0.28 -1.24
C ASP A 94 -4.00 1.78 -0.90
N ALA A 95 -5.12 2.45 -0.64
CA ALA A 95 -5.12 3.85 -0.20
C ALA A 95 -4.50 4.01 1.20
N GLU A 96 -4.89 3.17 2.16
CA GLU A 96 -4.32 3.19 3.51
C GLU A 96 -2.83 2.90 3.51
N ARG A 97 -2.39 1.91 2.73
CA ARG A 97 -0.96 1.57 2.60
C ARG A 97 -0.15 2.76 2.08
N LYS A 98 -0.68 3.53 1.12
CA LYS A 98 -0.05 4.76 0.62
C LYS A 98 0.06 5.82 1.70
N VAL A 99 -1.01 6.07 2.45
CA VAL A 99 -1.02 7.05 3.55
C VAL A 99 -0.03 6.67 4.65
N GLN A 100 0.02 5.40 5.04
CA GLN A 100 0.94 4.91 6.07
C GLN A 100 2.40 5.02 5.62
N SER A 101 2.70 4.73 4.36
CA SER A 101 4.06 4.89 3.81
C SER A 101 4.49 6.36 3.83
N ALA A 102 3.64 7.28 3.36
CA ALA A 102 3.90 8.71 3.40
C ALA A 102 4.12 9.23 4.83
N LYS A 103 3.33 8.76 5.81
CA LYS A 103 3.48 9.16 7.22
C LYS A 103 4.82 8.71 7.81
N LYS A 104 5.24 7.47 7.56
CA LYS A 104 6.53 6.95 8.03
C LYS A 104 7.71 7.75 7.49
N ILE A 105 7.64 8.12 6.22
CA ILE A 105 8.62 8.99 5.57
C ILE A 105 8.67 10.36 6.23
N LEU A 106 7.50 10.99 6.45
CA LEU A 106 7.44 12.29 7.10
C LEU A 106 8.02 12.27 8.52
N THR A 107 7.72 11.23 9.30
CA THR A 107 8.32 11.03 10.62
C THR A 107 9.84 10.93 10.53
N PHE A 108 10.37 10.13 9.61
CA PHE A 108 11.80 10.01 9.39
C PHE A 108 12.46 11.37 9.04
N ILE A 109 11.85 12.16 8.17
CA ILE A 109 12.36 13.50 7.80
C ILE A 109 12.41 14.41 9.03
N ASN A 110 11.36 14.42 9.84
CA ASN A 110 11.32 15.24 11.07
C ASN A 110 12.41 14.83 12.07
N ASP A 111 12.62 13.53 12.25
CA ASP A 111 13.67 13.02 13.14
C ASP A 111 15.06 13.41 12.64
N GLN A 112 15.29 13.29 11.33
CA GLN A 112 16.58 13.64 10.71
C GLN A 112 16.86 15.14 10.78
N LEU A 113 15.83 15.98 10.56
CA LEU A 113 15.93 17.42 10.76
C LEU A 113 16.30 17.74 12.22
N GLY A 114 15.63 17.12 13.19
CA GLY A 114 15.93 17.32 14.61
C GLY A 114 17.39 17.00 14.96
N GLU A 115 17.93 15.91 14.43
CA GLU A 115 19.32 15.51 14.64
C GLU A 115 20.30 16.50 14.01
N VAL A 116 20.06 16.95 12.77
CA VAL A 116 20.92 17.92 12.09
C VAL A 116 20.87 19.29 12.77
N TYR A 117 19.70 19.75 13.20
CA TYR A 117 19.56 21.00 13.96
C TYR A 117 20.30 20.96 15.29
N THR A 118 20.28 19.80 15.97
CA THR A 118 21.04 19.61 17.20
C THR A 118 22.54 19.74 16.94
N ARG A 119 23.05 19.07 15.90
CA ARG A 119 24.46 19.17 15.48
C ARG A 119 24.85 20.60 15.09
N LEU A 120 24.00 21.30 14.34
CA LEU A 120 24.23 22.70 13.98
C LEU A 120 24.32 23.59 15.23
N LYS A 121 23.42 23.39 16.20
CA LYS A 121 23.43 24.13 17.47
C LYS A 121 24.70 23.85 18.29
N ASP A 122 25.18 22.62 18.31
CA ASP A 122 26.41 22.24 18.99
C ASP A 122 27.65 22.88 18.31
N SER A 123 27.67 22.90 16.97
CA SER A 123 28.68 23.63 16.19
C SER A 123 28.66 25.14 16.48
N GLU A 124 27.47 25.77 16.50
CA GLU A 124 27.32 27.18 16.86
C GLU A 124 27.80 27.48 18.29
N SER A 125 27.51 26.58 19.25
CA SER A 125 28.02 26.71 20.61
C SER A 125 29.53 26.64 20.64
N SER A 126 30.12 25.66 19.94
CA SER A 126 31.58 25.50 19.85
C SER A 126 32.26 26.73 19.25
N ILE A 127 31.68 27.32 18.20
CA ILE A 127 32.16 28.56 17.59
C ILE A 127 32.05 29.73 18.59
N ARG A 128 30.97 29.79 19.37
CA ARG A 128 30.75 30.83 20.39
C ARG A 128 31.75 30.73 21.53
N ASP A 129 32.05 29.54 22.00
CA ASP A 129 33.03 29.30 23.06
C ASP A 129 34.44 29.63 22.56
N PHE A 130 34.78 29.23 21.34
CA PHE A 130 36.03 29.60 20.68
C PHE A 130 36.22 31.12 20.55
N LYS A 131 35.16 31.87 20.18
CA LYS A 131 35.17 33.35 20.17
C LYS A 131 35.52 33.93 21.53
N LYS A 132 34.90 33.40 22.59
CA LYS A 132 35.01 33.89 23.96
C LYS A 132 36.41 33.63 24.52
N GLU A 133 36.91 32.41 24.37
CA GLU A 133 38.24 32.01 24.86
C GLU A 133 39.36 32.80 24.19
N ASN A 134 39.24 33.07 22.89
CA ASN A 134 40.27 33.75 22.11
C ASN A 134 40.11 35.28 22.04
N ARG A 135 39.12 35.85 22.75
CA ARG A 135 38.79 37.30 22.75
C ARG A 135 38.68 37.88 21.34
N LEU A 136 38.11 37.12 20.41
CA LEU A 136 38.07 37.49 18.99
C LEU A 136 37.08 38.63 18.72
N ALA A 137 36.17 38.90 19.65
CA ALA A 137 35.26 40.04 19.60
C ALA A 137 35.99 41.41 19.69
N ASP A 138 37.21 41.43 20.25
CA ASP A 138 38.00 42.65 20.44
C ASP A 138 39.06 42.87 19.34
N ARG A 139 39.17 41.95 18.37
CA ARG A 139 40.19 42.00 17.29
C ARG A 139 39.58 42.40 15.95
N GLN A 140 40.08 43.50 15.38
CA GLN A 140 39.54 44.13 14.16
C GLN A 140 39.55 43.22 12.91
N ASP A 141 38.36 43.10 12.33
CA ASP A 141 37.94 42.63 11.00
C ASP A 141 38.23 41.18 10.58
N ILE A 142 39.48 40.74 10.55
CA ILE A 142 39.82 39.49 9.82
C ILE A 142 39.20 38.25 10.51
N ALA A 143 39.35 38.14 11.83
CA ALA A 143 38.82 37.01 12.58
C ALA A 143 37.28 36.94 12.54
N GLN A 144 36.62 38.09 12.49
CA GLN A 144 35.17 38.19 12.47
C GLN A 144 34.59 37.76 11.11
N THR A 145 35.27 38.12 10.01
CA THR A 145 34.93 37.64 8.65
C THR A 145 35.10 36.12 8.53
N TYR A 146 36.21 35.55 9.02
CA TYR A 146 36.42 34.10 8.96
C TYR A 146 35.36 33.31 9.72
N ILE A 147 34.95 33.83 10.87
CA ILE A 147 33.90 33.23 11.68
C ILE A 147 32.53 33.33 11.01
N ALA A 148 32.19 34.48 10.41
CA ALA A 148 30.94 34.62 9.68
C ALA A 148 30.87 33.59 8.55
N ARG A 149 31.98 33.44 7.81
CA ARG A 149 32.11 32.41 6.78
C ARG A 149 32.03 31.00 7.33
N LEU A 150 32.59 30.73 8.52
CA LEU A 150 32.47 29.41 9.16
C LEU A 150 31.03 29.08 9.53
N ASN A 151 30.27 30.04 10.04
CA ASN A 151 28.84 29.87 10.33
C ASN A 151 28.03 29.59 9.05
N GLU A 152 28.32 30.32 7.97
CA GLU A 152 27.70 30.07 6.65
C GLU A 152 28.00 28.65 6.16
N LEU A 153 29.26 28.21 6.24
CA LEU A 153 29.68 26.87 5.84
C LEU A 153 29.04 25.77 6.69
N GLU A 154 28.89 25.94 8.00
CA GLU A 154 28.18 24.98 8.85
C GLU A 154 26.68 24.93 8.53
N THR A 155 26.07 26.06 8.19
CA THR A 155 24.68 26.12 7.73
C THR A 155 24.52 25.39 6.40
N GLU A 156 25.41 25.64 5.44
CA GLU A 156 25.41 24.99 4.12
C GLU A 156 25.64 23.47 4.24
N LYS A 157 26.62 23.06 5.06
CA LYS A 157 26.88 21.66 5.38
C LYS A 157 25.66 20.97 5.99
N SER A 158 25.00 21.62 6.95
CA SER A 158 23.77 21.08 7.56
C SER A 158 22.66 20.89 6.53
N LYS A 159 22.49 21.85 5.61
CA LYS A 159 21.53 21.71 4.51
C LYS A 159 21.87 20.52 3.61
N LEU A 160 23.14 20.36 3.23
CA LEU A 160 23.61 19.25 2.40
C LEU A 160 23.43 17.89 3.12
N GLU A 161 23.68 17.81 4.42
CA GLU A 161 23.48 16.58 5.20
C GLU A 161 22.02 16.12 5.18
N VAL A 162 21.07 17.04 5.35
CA VAL A 162 19.62 16.73 5.21
C VAL A 162 19.33 16.16 3.83
N GLN A 163 19.83 16.80 2.77
CA GLN A 163 19.62 16.37 1.39
C GLN A 163 20.20 14.97 1.12
N VAL A 164 21.41 14.68 1.63
CA VAL A 164 22.04 13.36 1.48
C VAL A 164 21.23 12.29 2.20
N ASN A 165 20.81 12.53 3.44
CA ASN A 165 20.05 11.57 4.22
C ASN A 165 18.70 11.24 3.56
N LEU A 166 18.06 12.26 2.96
CA LEU A 166 16.85 12.09 2.17
C LEU A 166 17.07 11.16 0.96
N LEU A 167 18.13 11.40 0.19
CA LEU A 167 18.49 10.59 -0.98
C LEU A 167 18.86 9.14 -0.59
N LEU A 168 19.52 8.94 0.56
CA LEU A 168 19.85 7.61 1.07
C LEU A 168 18.60 6.82 1.45
N GLU A 169 17.62 7.45 2.09
CA GLU A 169 16.36 6.78 2.43
C GLU A 169 15.54 6.47 1.17
N LEU A 170 15.50 7.38 0.19
CA LEU A 170 14.93 7.11 -1.13
C LEU A 170 15.57 5.88 -1.77
N LYS A 171 16.90 5.83 -1.80
CA LYS A 171 17.65 4.69 -2.33
C LYS A 171 17.30 3.40 -1.60
N LYS A 172 17.25 3.42 -0.27
CA LYS A 172 16.90 2.24 0.54
C LYS A 172 15.47 1.77 0.30
N ASN A 173 14.52 2.69 0.10
CA ASN A 173 13.14 2.33 -0.24
C ASN A 173 13.04 1.72 -1.65
N ILE A 174 13.77 2.28 -2.62
CA ILE A 174 13.91 1.69 -3.96
C ILE A 174 14.53 0.29 -3.88
N ASP A 175 15.61 0.12 -3.11
CA ASP A 175 16.33 -1.16 -2.99
C ASP A 175 15.50 -2.24 -2.25
N LYS A 176 14.57 -1.86 -1.37
CA LYS A 176 13.65 -2.80 -0.69
C LYS A 176 12.55 -3.33 -1.58
N GLU A 177 12.13 -2.59 -2.61
CA GLU A 177 11.05 -2.97 -3.51
C GLU A 177 11.57 -3.91 -4.62
N ASN A 178 11.70 -5.20 -4.31
CA ASN A 178 12.14 -6.23 -5.27
C ASN A 178 11.18 -6.44 -6.46
N THR A 179 9.93 -5.95 -6.39
CA THR A 179 8.85 -6.28 -7.34
C THR A 179 8.23 -5.08 -8.06
N GLY A 180 8.69 -3.86 -7.79
CA GLY A 180 8.14 -2.65 -8.40
C GLY A 180 8.36 -1.44 -7.54
N VAL A 181 8.96 -0.38 -8.09
CA VAL A 181 9.12 0.91 -7.42
C VAL A 181 7.77 1.63 -7.42
N ASP A 182 7.12 1.77 -6.26
CA ASP A 182 5.89 2.54 -6.12
C ASP A 182 6.21 4.03 -5.99
N ILE A 183 6.25 4.72 -7.14
CA ILE A 183 6.47 6.17 -7.25
C ILE A 183 5.66 6.97 -6.23
N ASN A 184 4.44 6.54 -5.92
CA ASN A 184 3.55 7.25 -5.00
C ASN A 184 4.09 7.32 -3.56
N GLN A 185 4.95 6.38 -3.18
CA GLN A 185 5.62 6.38 -1.89
C GLN A 185 6.85 7.31 -1.88
N LEU A 186 7.45 7.56 -3.05
CA LEU A 186 8.71 8.29 -3.16
C LEU A 186 8.53 9.78 -3.47
N MET A 187 7.43 10.17 -4.14
CA MET A 187 7.18 11.57 -4.51
C MET A 187 7.03 12.53 -3.32
N PRO A 188 6.32 12.19 -2.23
CA PRO A 188 6.20 13.08 -1.09
C PRO A 188 7.54 13.41 -0.43
N VAL A 189 8.54 12.53 -0.57
CA VAL A 189 9.90 12.70 -0.05
C VAL A 189 10.63 13.82 -0.79
N LEU A 190 10.34 13.97 -2.08
CA LEU A 190 11.05 14.85 -3.00
C LEU A 190 10.40 16.23 -3.12
N ALA A 191 9.14 16.35 -2.72
CA ALA A 191 8.36 17.58 -2.83
C ALA A 191 9.06 18.77 -2.14
N GLY A 192 9.33 19.82 -2.92
CA GLY A 192 9.97 21.05 -2.43
C GLY A 192 11.49 20.98 -2.33
N THR A 193 12.12 19.91 -2.83
CA THR A 193 13.59 19.81 -2.91
C THR A 193 14.11 20.31 -4.26
N GLU A 194 15.35 20.80 -4.29
CA GLU A 194 15.97 21.30 -5.53
C GLU A 194 16.25 20.20 -6.58
N PHE A 195 16.26 18.93 -6.14
CA PHE A 195 16.49 17.76 -6.99
C PHE A 195 15.20 17.00 -7.33
N GLU A 196 14.03 17.51 -6.91
CA GLU A 196 12.71 16.90 -7.15
C GLU A 196 12.54 16.44 -8.61
N SER A 197 12.67 17.36 -9.55
CA SER A 197 12.47 17.07 -10.98
C SER A 197 13.46 16.05 -11.55
N LYS A 198 14.73 16.12 -11.15
CA LYS A 198 15.76 15.20 -11.67
C LYS A 198 15.59 13.80 -11.12
N VAL A 199 15.30 13.68 -9.82
CA VAL A 199 15.10 12.38 -9.17
C VAL A 199 13.77 11.78 -9.61
N GLU A 200 12.71 12.57 -9.77
CA GLU A 200 11.43 12.14 -10.36
C GLU A 200 11.64 11.51 -11.73
N GLN A 201 12.39 12.15 -12.63
CA GLN A 201 12.70 11.59 -13.95
C GLN A 201 13.42 10.24 -13.86
N GLN A 202 14.36 10.09 -12.93
CA GLN A 202 15.07 8.83 -12.72
C GLN A 202 14.17 7.72 -12.17
N ILE A 203 13.27 8.07 -11.23
CA ILE A 203 12.28 7.14 -10.69
C ILE A 203 11.32 6.68 -11.81
N ILE A 204 10.85 7.58 -12.68
CA ILE A 204 10.00 7.25 -13.83
C ILE A 204 10.75 6.31 -14.80
N GLN A 205 12.02 6.56 -15.08
CA GLN A 205 12.83 5.67 -15.92
C GLN A 205 12.99 4.28 -15.30
N LEU A 206 13.27 4.22 -14.00
CA LEU A 206 13.38 2.95 -13.28
C LEU A 206 12.06 2.17 -13.32
N GLN A 207 10.92 2.85 -13.13
CA GLN A 207 9.60 2.23 -13.26
C GLN A 207 9.42 1.61 -14.66
N ASN A 208 9.76 2.35 -15.72
CA ASN A 208 9.69 1.84 -17.09
C ASN A 208 10.56 0.60 -17.31
N LEU A 209 11.76 0.55 -16.73
CA LEU A 209 12.65 -0.62 -16.81
C LEU A 209 12.07 -1.82 -16.06
N VAL A 210 11.52 -1.60 -14.86
CA VAL A 210 10.85 -2.67 -14.10
C VAL A 210 9.63 -3.19 -14.85
N MET A 211 8.84 -2.32 -15.47
CA MET A 211 7.71 -2.72 -16.31
C MET A 211 8.15 -3.58 -17.49
N ARG A 212 9.22 -3.19 -18.19
CA ARG A 212 9.80 -4.00 -19.29
C ARG A 212 10.24 -5.38 -18.82
N ARG A 213 10.95 -5.45 -17.68
CA ARG A 213 11.39 -6.71 -17.08
C ARG A 213 10.21 -7.62 -16.74
N ASN A 214 9.16 -7.08 -16.12
CA ASN A 214 7.99 -7.85 -15.74
C ASN A 214 7.22 -8.36 -16.96
N ASN A 215 7.05 -7.53 -17.99
CA ASN A 215 6.46 -7.98 -19.26
C ASN A 215 7.28 -9.13 -19.90
N GLN A 216 8.60 -9.03 -19.92
CA GLN A 216 9.48 -10.08 -20.43
C GLN A 216 9.37 -11.38 -19.61
N LEU A 217 9.28 -11.29 -18.28
CA LEU A 217 9.08 -12.47 -17.43
C LEU A 217 7.76 -13.15 -17.71
N THR A 218 6.66 -12.39 -17.83
CA THR A 218 5.35 -12.92 -18.15
C THR A 218 5.31 -13.53 -19.55
N SER A 219 5.88 -12.85 -20.55
CA SER A 219 6.00 -13.42 -21.90
C SER A 219 6.86 -14.68 -21.91
N ALA A 220 7.98 -14.71 -21.17
CA ALA A 220 8.85 -15.88 -21.11
C ALA A 220 8.22 -17.09 -20.41
N THR A 221 7.35 -16.91 -19.42
CA THR A 221 6.56 -18.00 -18.85
C THR A 221 5.44 -18.45 -19.81
N THR A 222 4.72 -17.52 -20.43
CA THR A 222 3.61 -17.86 -21.33
C THR A 222 4.08 -18.46 -22.67
N GLU A 223 5.22 -18.01 -23.19
CA GLU A 223 5.88 -18.53 -24.40
C GLU A 223 6.89 -19.64 -24.10
N ASN A 224 7.01 -20.08 -22.83
CA ASN A 224 7.87 -21.20 -22.49
C ASN A 224 7.36 -22.44 -23.24
N PRO A 225 8.17 -23.05 -24.14
CA PRO A 225 7.74 -24.21 -24.92
C PRO A 225 7.21 -25.35 -24.04
N THR A 226 7.72 -25.44 -22.81
CA THR A 226 7.33 -26.44 -21.83
C THR A 226 5.88 -26.24 -21.34
N ILE A 227 5.38 -25.00 -21.22
CA ILE A 227 4.02 -24.70 -20.75
C ILE A 227 3.00 -24.84 -21.89
N ILE A 228 3.36 -24.43 -23.11
CA ILE A 228 2.51 -24.63 -24.30
C ILE A 228 2.21 -26.12 -24.54
N ILE A 229 3.14 -27.01 -24.21
CA ILE A 229 2.94 -28.46 -24.33
C ILE A 229 1.96 -29.01 -23.27
N TYR A 230 1.89 -28.39 -22.08
CA TYR A 230 0.94 -28.80 -21.02
C TYR A 230 -0.47 -28.25 -21.25
N ASP A 231 -0.63 -27.09 -21.87
CA ASP A 231 -1.94 -26.52 -22.22
C ASP A 231 -2.60 -27.18 -23.45
N GLN A 232 -1.90 -28.07 -24.16
CA GLN A 232 -2.39 -28.80 -25.35
C GLN A 232 -2.77 -30.27 -25.10
N GLN A 233 -2.71 -30.75 -23.85
CA GLN A 233 -3.16 -32.08 -23.43
C GLN A 233 -4.41 -32.00 -22.57
#